data_AF-A0A514XJ22-F1
#
_entry.id   AF-A0A514XJ22-F1
#
_cell.length_a   1.000
_cell.length_b   1.000
_cell.length_c   1.000
_cell.angle_alpha   90.00
_cell.angle_beta   90.00
_cell.angle_gamma   90.00
#
_symmetry.space_group_name_H-M   'P 1'
#
loop_
_entity.id
_entity.type
_entity.pdbx_description
1 polymer ?
#
loop_
_entity_poly.entity_id
_entity_poly.type
_entity_poly.pdbx_seq_one_letter_code
_entity_poly.pdbx_strand_id
1 'polypeptide(L)'
;MFGLKGGTIFVGLLLSSSFAQAELQITANQNIWAVPSTSKSCKAWNDGQEQDNIKPKYINLGNLSFLWSNPKKDFRIREIRVSIRDKILKGGEYKCSVVGDELLALGMGDWLTIKKSANHQYTYVGTDCAMLCGGIEFADDIAGTMNGKIEVVGDALEGNTQEEQVYGLPIQVDNLEF
;
A
#
# COMPACT_ATOMS: atom_id res chain seq x y z
N MET A 1 26.86 54.40 4.53
CA MET A 1 26.50 54.20 5.95
C MET A 1 25.09 53.63 5.97
N PHE A 2 24.95 52.32 6.11
CA PHE A 2 23.80 51.56 6.64
C PHE A 2 24.27 50.10 6.61
N GLY A 3 24.81 49.66 7.75
CA GLY A 3 25.19 48.28 7.97
C GLY A 3 24.00 47.50 8.48
N LEU A 4 23.74 46.34 7.88
CA LEU A 4 22.93 45.29 8.48
C LEU A 4 23.85 44.13 8.84
N LYS A 5 24.00 43.98 10.16
CA LYS A 5 24.66 42.89 10.87
C LYS A 5 23.77 41.64 10.86
N GLY A 6 24.40 40.46 10.78
CA GLY A 6 23.93 39.21 11.38
C GLY A 6 22.73 38.53 10.70
N GLY A 7 22.66 37.22 10.57
CA GLY A 7 23.54 36.17 11.06
C GLY A 7 23.24 34.89 10.30
N THR A 8 24.26 34.08 10.11
CA THR A 8 24.17 32.73 9.59
C THR A 8 23.43 31.88 10.61
N ILE A 9 22.21 31.46 10.30
CA ILE A 9 21.54 30.42 11.08
C ILE A 9 22.08 29.07 10.60
N PHE A 10 23.16 28.61 11.23
CA PHE A 10 23.46 27.19 11.30
C PHE A 10 22.60 26.61 12.43
N VAL A 11 21.47 25.99 12.09
CA VAL A 11 20.88 24.99 12.99
C VAL A 11 21.64 23.69 12.76
N GLY A 12 22.82 23.63 13.35
CA GLY A 12 23.51 22.38 13.62
C GLY A 12 23.30 22.04 15.09
N LEU A 13 22.31 21.19 15.38
CA LEU A 13 22.26 20.46 16.66
C LEU A 13 22.15 18.96 16.37
N LEU A 14 23.33 18.40 16.13
CA LEU A 14 23.88 17.13 16.62
C LEU A 14 22.93 16.06 17.17
N LEU A 15 23.17 14.85 16.64
CA LEU A 15 22.95 13.50 17.17
C LEU A 15 21.53 12.92 16.98
N SER A 16 21.33 12.25 15.85
CA SER A 16 20.66 10.96 15.91
C SER A 16 21.57 9.92 15.27
N SER A 17 22.11 9.06 16.13
CA SER A 17 22.70 7.77 15.80
C SER A 17 22.06 7.13 14.58
N SER A 18 22.88 6.47 13.77
CA SER A 18 22.48 5.57 12.69
C SER A 18 21.57 4.45 13.23
N PHE A 19 20.31 4.78 13.50
CA PHE A 19 19.25 3.79 13.50
C PHE A 19 19.07 3.46 12.03
N ALA A 20 19.62 2.32 11.60
CA ALA A 20 19.05 1.62 10.47
C ALA A 20 17.60 1.29 10.88
N GLN A 21 16.70 2.28 10.73
CA GLN A 21 15.28 2.07 10.91
C GLN A 21 14.91 1.05 9.85
N ALA A 22 14.36 -0.06 10.30
CA ALA A 22 13.72 -1.00 9.43
C ALA A 22 12.67 -0.24 8.62
N GLU A 23 12.79 -0.31 7.31
CA GLU A 23 11.87 0.35 6.39
C GLU A 23 11.29 -0.71 5.47
N LEU A 24 9.95 -0.75 5.41
CA LEU A 24 9.24 -1.45 4.36
C LEU A 24 9.01 -0.46 3.23
N GLN A 25 9.61 -0.72 2.07
CA GLN A 25 9.27 0.02 0.85
C GLN A 25 8.20 -0.75 0.10
N ILE A 26 7.12 -0.05 -0.22
CA ILE A 26 5.98 -0.59 -0.97
C ILE A 26 6.08 -0.03 -2.38
N THR A 27 5.95 -0.90 -3.39
CA THR A 27 5.79 -0.49 -4.77
C THR A 27 4.46 -1.01 -5.29
N ALA A 28 3.72 -0.14 -5.97
CA ALA A 28 2.49 -0.46 -6.68
C ALA A 28 2.62 -0.04 -8.14
N ASN A 29 1.68 -0.46 -8.98
CA ASN A 29 1.59 0.04 -10.35
C ASN A 29 1.45 1.58 -10.33
N GLN A 30 2.13 2.27 -11.25
CA GLN A 30 2.04 3.72 -11.40
C GLN A 30 0.69 4.15 -12.02
N ASN A 31 0.02 3.23 -12.70
CA ASN A 31 -1.26 3.44 -13.37
C ASN A 31 -2.37 2.72 -12.60
N ILE A 32 -2.92 3.37 -11.56
CA ILE A 32 -4.00 2.82 -10.74
C ILE A 32 -5.32 3.40 -11.24
N TRP A 33 -6.20 2.55 -11.75
CA TRP A 33 -7.42 3.00 -12.42
C TRP A 33 -8.67 2.47 -11.73
N ALA A 34 -9.74 3.26 -11.81
CA ALA A 34 -11.08 2.74 -11.61
C ALA A 34 -11.50 1.95 -12.86
N VAL A 35 -11.81 0.67 -12.69
CA VAL A 35 -12.22 -0.25 -13.75
C VAL A 35 -13.67 -0.70 -13.52
N PRO A 36 -14.41 -1.04 -14.59
CA PRO A 36 -15.82 -1.40 -14.49
C PRO A 36 -15.97 -2.78 -13.84
N SER A 37 -17.22 -3.12 -13.49
CA SER A 37 -17.61 -4.31 -12.74
C SER A 37 -17.23 -5.66 -13.36
N THR A 38 -16.63 -5.69 -14.54
CA THR A 38 -16.14 -6.92 -15.20
C THR A 38 -14.81 -7.42 -14.63
N SER A 39 -14.19 -6.67 -13.72
CA SER A 39 -12.92 -7.05 -13.07
C SER A 39 -13.15 -8.03 -11.92
N LYS A 40 -12.21 -8.96 -11.71
CA LYS A 40 -12.34 -10.09 -10.79
C LYS A 40 -11.18 -10.13 -9.81
N SER A 41 -11.47 -10.29 -8.51
CA SER A 41 -10.41 -10.50 -7.51
C SER A 41 -9.69 -11.82 -7.74
N CYS A 42 -8.45 -11.92 -7.24
CA CYS A 42 -7.65 -13.15 -7.30
C CYS A 42 -8.35 -14.32 -6.60
N LYS A 43 -8.96 -14.08 -5.44
CA LYS A 43 -9.72 -15.09 -4.71
C LYS A 43 -10.86 -15.66 -5.56
N ALA A 44 -11.69 -14.78 -6.15
CA ALA A 44 -12.80 -15.21 -6.99
C ALA A 44 -12.35 -16.05 -8.20
N TRP A 45 -11.18 -15.74 -8.77
CA TRP A 45 -10.59 -16.55 -9.84
C TRP A 45 -10.11 -17.92 -9.34
N ASN A 46 -9.42 -17.94 -8.20
CA ASN A 46 -8.91 -19.18 -7.58
C ASN A 46 -10.04 -20.13 -7.15
N ASP A 47 -11.15 -19.59 -6.65
CA ASP A 47 -12.28 -20.37 -6.14
C ASP A 47 -13.27 -20.77 -7.26
N GLY A 48 -13.12 -20.25 -8.48
CA GLY A 48 -14.09 -20.42 -9.56
C GLY A 48 -15.45 -19.75 -9.27
N GLN A 49 -15.53 -18.87 -8.26
CA GLN A 49 -16.74 -18.16 -7.84
C GLN A 49 -16.77 -16.72 -8.39
N GLU A 50 -16.52 -16.60 -9.69
CA GLU A 50 -16.34 -15.30 -10.34
C GLU A 50 -17.58 -14.39 -10.24
N GLN A 51 -18.78 -14.96 -10.12
CA GLN A 51 -20.05 -14.22 -10.11
C GLN A 51 -20.34 -13.55 -8.76
N ASP A 52 -19.81 -14.08 -7.66
CA ASP A 52 -20.11 -13.61 -6.30
C ASP A 52 -19.28 -12.38 -5.90
N ASN A 53 -18.23 -12.08 -6.67
CA ASN A 53 -17.39 -10.91 -6.47
C ASN A 53 -17.47 -9.94 -7.65
N ILE A 54 -18.69 -9.57 -8.04
CA ILE A 54 -18.94 -8.47 -8.97
C ILE A 54 -19.36 -7.25 -8.16
N LYS A 55 -18.53 -6.20 -8.16
CA LYS A 55 -18.83 -4.87 -7.59
C LYS A 55 -18.97 -3.84 -8.73
N PRO A 56 -19.72 -2.73 -8.53
CA PRO A 56 -19.98 -1.75 -9.59
C PRO A 56 -18.71 -1.21 -10.27
N LYS A 57 -17.67 -0.91 -9.48
CA LYS A 57 -16.35 -0.51 -9.96
C LYS A 57 -15.27 -1.01 -9.00
N TYR A 58 -14.05 -1.18 -9.51
CA TYR A 58 -12.88 -1.56 -8.72
C TYR A 58 -11.76 -0.55 -8.91
N ILE A 59 -10.95 -0.38 -7.87
CA ILE A 59 -9.63 0.21 -7.97
C ILE A 59 -8.64 -0.91 -8.22
N ASN A 60 -7.95 -0.87 -9.36
CA ASN A 60 -6.91 -1.83 -9.69
C ASN A 60 -5.54 -1.26 -9.32
N LEU A 61 -4.92 -1.81 -8.27
CA LEU A 61 -3.60 -1.40 -7.79
C LEU A 61 -2.44 -2.09 -8.54
N GLY A 62 -2.75 -3.05 -9.41
CA GLY A 62 -1.78 -3.96 -10.00
C GLY A 62 -1.16 -4.89 -8.96
N ASN A 63 -0.06 -5.53 -9.35
CA ASN A 63 0.75 -6.32 -8.44
C ASN A 63 1.50 -5.40 -7.47
N LEU A 64 1.57 -5.80 -6.21
CA LEU A 64 2.31 -5.08 -5.18
C LEU A 64 3.64 -5.79 -4.93
N SER A 65 4.65 -5.00 -4.59
CA SER A 65 5.91 -5.54 -4.10
C SER A 65 6.41 -4.83 -2.86
N PHE A 66 7.15 -5.58 -2.06
CA PHE A 66 7.54 -5.21 -0.73
C PHE A 66 9.02 -5.50 -0.54
N LEU A 67 9.78 -4.47 -0.21
CA LEU A 67 11.20 -4.55 0.10
C LEU A 67 11.39 -4.30 1.59
N TRP A 68 11.96 -5.29 2.28
CA TRP A 68 12.19 -5.23 3.72
C TRP A 68 13.69 -5.16 4.03
N SER A 69 14.09 -4.16 4.80
CA SER A 69 15.50 -3.86 5.11
C SER A 69 15.95 -4.25 6.51
N ASN A 70 15.07 -4.79 7.36
CA ASN A 70 15.43 -5.10 8.75
C ASN A 70 16.31 -6.36 8.85
N PRO A 71 17.51 -6.28 9.45
CA PRO A 71 18.38 -7.44 9.60
C PRO A 71 18.03 -8.35 10.80
N LYS A 72 17.17 -7.88 11.71
CA LYS A 72 16.85 -8.57 12.97
C LYS A 72 15.46 -9.21 12.97
N LYS A 73 14.48 -8.52 12.39
CA LYS A 73 13.08 -8.91 12.45
C LYS A 73 12.56 -9.37 11.10
N ASP A 74 11.77 -10.43 11.08
CA ASP A 74 10.91 -10.73 9.93
C ASP A 74 9.75 -9.71 9.92
N PHE A 75 9.11 -9.49 8.78
CA PHE A 75 7.90 -8.68 8.69
C PHE A 75 6.75 -9.53 8.16
N ARG A 76 5.65 -9.62 8.92
CA ARG A 76 4.44 -10.35 8.53
C ARG A 76 3.32 -9.40 8.16
N ILE A 77 2.91 -9.40 6.89
CA ILE A 77 1.77 -8.63 6.39
C ILE A 77 0.46 -9.25 6.91
N ARG A 78 -0.44 -8.42 7.45
CA ARG A 78 -1.77 -8.84 7.93
C ARG A 78 -2.93 -8.23 7.16
N GLU A 79 -2.74 -7.01 6.69
CA GLU A 79 -3.79 -6.23 6.04
C GLU A 79 -3.17 -5.21 5.08
N ILE A 80 -3.84 -5.00 3.95
CA ILE A 80 -3.55 -3.88 3.06
C ILE A 80 -4.80 -3.01 2.99
N ARG A 81 -4.65 -1.73 3.35
CA ARG A 81 -5.72 -0.72 3.32
C ARG A 81 -5.53 0.22 2.15
N VAL A 82 -6.62 0.64 1.54
CA VAL A 82 -6.66 1.72 0.57
C VAL A 82 -7.58 2.79 1.11
N SER A 83 -7.12 4.03 1.08
CA SER A 83 -7.95 5.19 1.40
C SER A 83 -7.83 6.24 0.32
N ILE A 84 -8.96 6.80 -0.09
CA ILE A 84 -9.05 7.91 -1.05
C ILE A 84 -10.01 8.92 -0.47
N ARG A 85 -9.66 10.20 -0.52
CA ARG A 85 -10.53 11.29 -0.12
C ARG A 85 -10.58 12.31 -1.24
N ASP A 86 -11.73 12.38 -1.90
CA ASP A 86 -11.97 13.29 -3.00
C ASP A 86 -13.46 13.61 -3.12
N LYS A 87 -13.79 14.83 -3.55
CA LYS A 87 -15.17 15.28 -3.79
C LYS A 87 -15.87 14.54 -4.93
N ILE A 88 -15.09 13.92 -5.83
CA ILE A 88 -15.58 13.11 -6.95
C ILE A 88 -16.22 11.80 -6.43
N LEU A 89 -15.84 11.35 -5.23
CA LEU A 89 -16.42 10.16 -4.60
C LEU A 89 -17.77 10.48 -3.96
N LYS A 90 -18.71 9.53 -4.05
CA LYS A 90 -19.97 9.62 -3.32
C LYS A 90 -19.68 9.51 -1.82
N GLY A 91 -19.99 10.57 -1.07
CA GLY A 91 -19.67 10.67 0.36
C GLY A 91 -18.25 11.20 0.66
N GLY A 92 -17.46 11.54 -0.36
CA GLY A 92 -16.18 12.24 -0.22
C GLY A 92 -14.99 11.38 0.22
N GLU A 93 -15.22 10.12 0.61
CA GLU A 93 -14.18 9.20 1.07
C GLU A 93 -14.50 7.76 0.63
N TYR A 94 -13.45 7.03 0.25
CA TYR A 94 -13.49 5.62 -0.05
C TYR A 94 -12.44 4.88 0.78
N LYS A 95 -12.81 3.74 1.33
CA LYS A 95 -11.94 2.87 2.13
C LYS A 95 -12.15 1.42 1.72
N CYS A 96 -11.05 0.69 1.56
CA CYS A 96 -11.03 -0.74 1.29
C CYS A 96 -9.94 -1.39 2.13
N SER A 97 -10.19 -2.60 2.63
CA SER A 97 -9.22 -3.42 3.36
C SER A 97 -9.22 -4.82 2.77
N VAL A 98 -8.03 -5.33 2.43
CA VAL A 98 -7.82 -6.71 1.97
C VAL A 98 -7.11 -7.48 3.09
N VAL A 99 -7.79 -8.51 3.60
CA VAL A 99 -7.37 -9.31 4.76
C VAL A 99 -7.68 -10.80 4.56
N GLY A 100 -7.15 -11.65 5.43
CA GLY A 100 -7.51 -13.07 5.48
C GLY A 100 -7.31 -13.79 4.14
N ASP A 101 -8.35 -14.50 3.68
CA ASP A 101 -8.29 -15.30 2.46
C ASP A 101 -8.12 -14.45 1.19
N GLU A 102 -8.67 -13.24 1.15
CA GLU A 102 -8.48 -12.33 0.01
C GLU A 102 -7.03 -11.88 -0.10
N LEU A 103 -6.42 -11.58 1.06
CA LEU A 103 -5.01 -11.26 1.14
C LEU A 103 -4.20 -12.47 0.70
N LEU A 104 -4.38 -13.65 1.29
CA LEU A 104 -3.67 -14.87 0.91
C LEU A 104 -3.75 -15.16 -0.59
N ALA A 105 -4.90 -14.92 -1.21
CA ALA A 105 -5.11 -15.17 -2.64
C ALA A 105 -4.31 -14.25 -3.58
N LEU A 106 -3.68 -13.17 -3.11
CA LEU A 106 -2.89 -12.28 -3.96
C LEU A 106 -1.58 -12.92 -4.45
N GLY A 107 -1.08 -13.97 -3.78
CA GLY A 107 0.17 -14.63 -4.14
C GLY A 107 0.25 -16.07 -3.65
N MET A 108 1.03 -16.89 -4.35
CA MET A 108 1.32 -18.27 -3.99
C MET A 108 2.47 -18.34 -2.98
N GLY A 109 2.38 -19.27 -2.02
CA GLY A 109 3.43 -19.53 -1.05
C GLY A 109 3.47 -18.55 0.14
N ASP A 110 4.59 -18.55 0.87
CA ASP A 110 4.79 -17.74 2.09
C ASP A 110 5.30 -16.33 1.75
N TRP A 111 4.51 -15.56 0.99
CA TRP A 111 4.84 -14.18 0.64
C TRP A 111 4.42 -13.17 1.71
N LEU A 112 3.50 -13.55 2.60
CA LEU A 112 3.07 -12.70 3.71
C LEU A 112 4.15 -12.51 4.78
N THR A 113 5.15 -13.38 4.83
CA THR A 113 6.27 -13.25 5.77
C THR A 113 7.55 -12.89 5.02
N ILE A 114 7.94 -11.63 5.07
CA ILE A 114 9.20 -11.14 4.52
C ILE A 114 10.31 -11.44 5.53
N LYS A 115 11.21 -12.35 5.17
CA LYS A 115 12.32 -12.72 6.06
C LYS A 115 13.26 -11.55 6.27
N LYS A 116 13.80 -11.46 7.49
CA LYS A 116 14.86 -10.51 7.81
C LYS A 116 16.01 -10.60 6.83
N SER A 117 16.61 -9.45 6.55
CA SER A 117 17.77 -9.36 5.67
C SER A 117 19.00 -10.04 6.29
N ALA A 118 19.57 -11.02 5.58
CA ALA A 118 20.92 -11.49 5.90
C ALA A 118 21.96 -10.52 5.32
N ASN A 119 23.01 -10.22 6.09
CA ASN A 119 24.20 -9.50 5.64
C ASN A 119 23.96 -8.10 5.01
N HIS A 120 23.00 -7.32 5.53
CA HIS A 120 22.66 -5.96 5.04
C HIS A 120 22.12 -5.91 3.60
N GLN A 121 21.59 -7.02 3.08
CA GLN A 121 20.86 -7.02 1.81
C GLN A 121 19.41 -6.58 2.02
N TYR A 122 18.55 -6.70 1.01
CA TYR A 122 17.12 -6.48 1.17
C TYR A 122 16.39 -7.77 0.82
N THR A 123 15.31 -8.07 1.53
CA THR A 123 14.43 -9.18 1.17
C THR A 123 13.25 -8.65 0.40
N TYR A 124 12.94 -9.28 -0.73
CA TYR A 124 11.88 -8.88 -1.64
C TYR A 124 10.81 -9.96 -1.72
N VAL A 125 9.55 -9.55 -1.63
CA VAL A 125 8.39 -10.38 -1.99
C VAL A 125 7.41 -9.55 -2.83
N GLY A 126 6.56 -10.21 -3.60
CA GLY A 126 5.51 -9.55 -4.36
C GLY A 126 4.28 -10.43 -4.49
N THR A 127 3.18 -9.82 -4.90
CA THR A 127 1.94 -10.53 -5.23
C THR A 127 2.02 -11.08 -6.65
N ASP A 128 1.42 -12.25 -6.88
CA ASP A 128 1.33 -12.86 -8.22
C ASP A 128 0.14 -12.30 -9.00
N CYS A 129 -0.87 -11.79 -8.29
CA CYS A 129 -2.06 -11.22 -8.88
C CYS A 129 -2.26 -9.76 -8.48
N ALA A 130 -3.05 -9.05 -9.29
CA ALA A 130 -3.39 -7.67 -9.06
C ALA A 130 -4.33 -7.51 -7.86
N MET A 131 -4.01 -6.60 -6.95
CA MET A 131 -4.90 -6.27 -5.84
C MET A 131 -6.05 -5.38 -6.34
N LEU A 132 -7.28 -5.85 -6.15
CA LEU A 132 -8.48 -5.11 -6.51
C LEU A 132 -9.24 -4.68 -5.26
N CYS A 133 -9.64 -3.42 -5.22
CA CYS A 133 -10.48 -2.86 -4.17
C CYS A 133 -11.82 -2.44 -4.77
N GLY A 134 -12.86 -3.25 -4.55
CA GLY A 134 -14.18 -3.07 -5.17
C GLY A 134 -15.16 -2.20 -4.38
N GLY A 135 -16.20 -1.72 -5.05
CA GLY A 135 -17.32 -1.01 -4.42
C GLY A 135 -17.12 0.50 -4.33
N ILE A 136 -16.21 1.07 -5.12
CA ILE A 136 -16.08 2.52 -5.24
C ILE A 136 -17.29 3.11 -5.96
N GLU A 137 -17.89 4.14 -5.37
CA GLU A 137 -19.02 4.88 -5.93
C GLU A 137 -18.63 6.34 -6.19
N PHE A 138 -18.96 6.83 -7.38
CA PHE A 138 -18.70 8.20 -7.80
C PHE A 138 -19.95 9.05 -7.61
N ALA A 139 -19.78 10.34 -7.28
CA ALA A 139 -20.89 11.27 -7.11
C ALA A 139 -21.52 11.63 -8.47
N ASP A 140 -20.68 11.77 -9.51
CA ASP A 140 -21.05 12.10 -10.87
C ASP A 140 -20.14 11.29 -11.85
N ASP A 141 -20.59 11.11 -13.10
CA ASP A 141 -19.80 10.47 -14.17
C ASP A 141 -18.74 11.45 -14.72
N ILE A 142 -17.72 11.74 -13.91
CA ILE A 142 -16.65 12.69 -14.20
C ILE A 142 -15.30 11.97 -14.19
N ALA A 143 -14.51 12.15 -15.25
CA ALA A 143 -13.10 11.75 -15.19
C ALA A 143 -12.29 12.71 -14.32
N GLY A 144 -11.36 12.13 -13.60
CA GLY A 144 -10.45 12.87 -12.77
C GLY A 144 -9.44 11.96 -12.10
N THR A 145 -8.41 12.59 -11.55
CA THR A 145 -7.37 11.95 -10.77
C THR A 145 -7.63 12.23 -9.30
N MET A 146 -7.74 11.19 -8.49
CA MET A 146 -7.95 11.27 -7.06
C MET A 146 -6.66 10.89 -6.32
N ASN A 147 -6.36 11.58 -5.23
CA ASN A 147 -5.22 11.22 -4.39
C ASN A 147 -5.65 10.25 -3.29
N GLY A 148 -4.83 9.23 -3.06
CA GLY A 148 -5.07 8.23 -2.03
C GLY A 148 -3.79 7.75 -1.37
N LYS A 149 -3.95 6.71 -0.56
CA LYS A 149 -2.85 6.04 0.13
C LYS A 149 -3.13 4.54 0.23
N ILE A 150 -2.09 3.75 -0.03
CA ILE A 150 -2.03 2.34 0.37
C ILE A 150 -1.34 2.28 1.73
N GLU A 151 -1.90 1.55 2.68
CA GLU A 151 -1.26 1.26 3.96
C GLU A 151 -1.11 -0.24 4.13
N VAL A 152 0.11 -0.69 4.43
CA VAL A 152 0.40 -2.08 4.78
C VAL A 152 0.50 -2.16 6.29
N VAL A 153 -0.41 -2.91 6.90
CA VAL A 153 -0.40 -3.20 8.33
C VAL A 153 0.16 -4.59 8.51
N GLY A 154 1.19 -4.70 9.34
CA GLY A 154 1.84 -5.95 9.63
C GLY A 154 2.53 -5.94 10.97
N ASP A 155 3.28 -6.99 11.23
CA ASP A 155 4.04 -7.14 12.47
C ASP A 155 5.51 -7.40 12.19
N ALA A 156 6.39 -6.69 12.90
CA ALA A 156 7.80 -7.02 12.96
C ALA A 156 8.03 -8.10 14.03
N LEU A 157 8.62 -9.23 13.64
CA LEU A 157 8.75 -10.44 14.45
C LEU A 157 10.20 -10.70 14.86
N GLU A 158 10.46 -10.85 16.16
CA GLU A 158 11.77 -11.22 16.72
C GLU A 158 11.61 -12.23 17.86
N GLY A 159 11.90 -13.50 17.59
CA GLY A 159 11.61 -14.58 18.53
C GLY A 159 10.11 -14.67 18.82
N ASN A 160 9.72 -14.48 20.08
CA ASN A 160 8.31 -14.46 20.49
C ASN A 160 7.71 -13.04 20.55
N THR A 161 8.46 -12.01 20.16
CA THR A 161 8.02 -10.61 20.21
C THR A 161 7.35 -10.24 18.90
N GLN A 162 6.18 -9.60 19.01
CA GLN A 162 5.40 -9.06 17.89
C GLN A 162 5.17 -7.56 18.12
N GLU A 163 5.55 -6.74 17.14
CA GLU A 163 5.35 -5.29 17.16
C GLU A 163 4.57 -4.87 15.92
N GLU A 164 3.37 -4.31 16.09
CA GLU A 164 2.58 -3.80 14.96
C GLU A 164 3.28 -2.60 14.33
N GLN A 165 3.33 -2.59 12.99
CA GLN A 165 3.87 -1.49 12.20
C GLN A 165 2.97 -1.21 11.00
N VAL A 166 2.90 0.06 10.62
CA VAL A 166 2.10 0.53 9.49
C VAL A 166 2.98 1.33 8.54
N TYR A 167 3.00 0.92 7.28
CA TYR A 167 3.78 1.57 6.23
C TYR A 167 2.85 2.11 5.14
N GLY A 168 3.17 3.28 4.61
CA GLY A 168 2.29 4.01 3.71
C GLY A 168 2.94 4.36 2.37
N LEU A 169 2.18 4.18 1.28
CA LEU A 169 2.54 4.63 -0.06
C LEU A 169 1.44 5.57 -0.60
N PRO A 170 1.73 6.85 -0.88
CA PRO A 170 0.77 7.71 -1.58
C PRO A 170 0.52 7.20 -2.99
N ILE A 171 -0.72 7.30 -3.45
CA ILE A 171 -1.15 6.86 -4.79
C ILE A 171 -2.02 7.91 -5.47
N GLN A 172 -2.06 7.84 -6.80
CA GLN A 172 -3.01 8.58 -7.63
C GLN A 172 -3.89 7.56 -8.36
N VAL A 173 -5.19 7.82 -8.38
CA VAL A 173 -6.19 6.94 -9.00
C VAL A 173 -6.93 7.70 -10.07
N ASP A 174 -6.82 7.24 -11.31
CA ASP A 174 -7.51 7.82 -12.45
C ASP A 174 -8.87 7.14 -12.65
N ASN A 175 -9.93 7.95 -12.72
CA ASN A 175 -11.21 7.53 -13.28
C ASN A 175 -11.22 7.93 -14.76
N LEU A 176 -11.05 6.96 -15.66
CA LEU A 176 -10.96 7.19 -17.11
C LEU A 176 -12.26 6.85 -17.86
N GLU A 177 -13.25 6.29 -17.18
CA GLU A 177 -14.49 5.84 -17.81
C GLU A 177 -15.54 6.95 -17.90
N PHE A 178 -16.01 7.15 -19.13
CA PHE A 178 -17.25 7.83 -19.50
C PHE A 178 -17.99 6.96 -20.52
#